data_AF-A0A132MV51-F1
#
_entry.id   AF-A0A132MV51-F1
#
_cell.length_a   1.000
_cell.length_b   1.000
_cell.length_c   1.000
_cell.angle_alpha   90.00
_cell.angle_beta   90.00
_cell.angle_gamma   90.00
#
_symmetry.space_group_name_H-M   'P 1'
#
loop_
_entity.id
_entity.type
_entity.pdbx_description
1 polymer ?
#
loop_
_entity_poly.entity_id
_entity_poly.type
_entity_poly.pdbx_seq_one_letter_code
_entity_poly.pdbx_strand_id
1 'polypeptide(L)'
;MSPTRIRCGPALALGAALTLAVPLCAACGQQDGPRAAPPPAGHPAEQPPGELAGPPEVPAELVAQARRVRADRLVAEGRGVRVEEVRLPQPYQLQAGQPAVQRLLRITVEGRFQARALPLVLYVDGVPVSRAVEAPDLRSVSAVLLDPGLVRDGARVSYRYGGHGPQTAAGTLRVVR
;
A
#
# COMPACT_ATOMS: atom_id res chain seq x y z
N MET A 1 25.46 26.52 35.57
CA MET A 1 25.74 25.60 36.69
C MET A 1 24.82 25.96 37.84
N SER A 2 23.85 25.09 38.13
CA SER A 2 22.95 25.12 39.31
C SER A 2 22.26 23.75 39.39
N PRO A 3 21.87 23.27 40.60
CA PRO A 3 22.04 21.88 40.98
C PRO A 3 20.76 21.02 41.00
N THR A 4 20.99 19.72 40.81
CA THR A 4 20.41 18.53 41.47
C THR A 4 19.11 18.68 42.27
N ARG A 5 18.10 17.83 41.95
CA ARG A 5 17.40 17.01 42.96
C ARG A 5 16.95 15.65 42.43
N ILE A 6 17.33 14.63 43.21
CA ILE A 6 16.96 13.22 43.16
C ILE A 6 15.57 13.03 43.79
N ARG A 7 14.76 12.09 43.28
CA ARG A 7 13.77 11.39 44.10
C ARG A 7 13.72 9.89 43.77
N CYS A 8 14.01 9.11 44.81
CA CYS A 8 13.75 7.68 44.95
C CYS A 8 12.25 7.36 45.01
N GLY A 9 11.88 6.13 44.66
CA GLY A 9 10.63 5.50 45.03
C GLY A 9 10.63 3.99 44.70
N PRO A 10 10.22 3.08 45.61
CA PRO A 10 10.67 1.68 45.62
C PRO A 10 9.54 0.62 45.44
N ALA A 11 9.95 -0.64 45.64
CA ALA A 11 9.18 -1.84 46.03
C ALA A 11 8.70 -2.76 44.89
N LEU A 12 9.30 -3.94 44.68
CA LEU A 12 9.16 -5.21 45.43
C LEU A 12 7.73 -5.76 45.46
N ALA A 13 7.52 -6.89 44.76
CA ALA A 13 6.60 -7.95 45.19
C ALA A 13 7.09 -9.30 44.64
N LEU A 14 7.78 -10.05 45.50
CA LEU A 14 7.92 -11.50 45.40
C LEU A 14 6.54 -12.14 45.61
N GLY A 15 6.19 -13.13 44.79
CA GLY A 15 5.08 -14.05 45.02
C GLY A 15 5.52 -15.46 44.67
N ALA A 16 5.69 -16.28 45.70
CA ALA A 16 6.18 -17.66 45.65
C ALA A 16 5.03 -18.68 45.71
N ALA A 17 5.41 -19.94 45.45
CA ALA A 17 4.77 -21.18 45.96
C ALA A 17 3.52 -21.68 45.18
N LEU A 18 3.20 -22.97 45.06
CA LEU A 18 3.79 -24.23 45.53
C LEU A 18 3.11 -25.38 44.75
N THR A 19 3.87 -26.42 44.42
CA THR A 19 3.53 -27.87 44.36
C THR A 19 2.13 -28.37 43.94
N LEU A 20 2.13 -29.35 43.01
CA LEU A 20 1.28 -30.54 43.14
C LEU A 20 1.98 -31.77 42.54
N ALA A 21 2.02 -32.83 43.35
CA ALA A 21 2.69 -34.10 43.11
C ALA A 21 1.72 -35.16 42.53
N VAL A 22 2.24 -35.95 41.59
CA VAL A 22 2.06 -37.38 41.21
C VAL A 22 0.73 -38.10 41.56
N PRO A 23 0.17 -38.94 40.66
CA PRO A 23 0.53 -40.36 40.67
C PRO A 23 0.71 -41.03 39.28
N LEU A 24 1.67 -41.95 39.20
CA LEU A 24 1.79 -42.98 38.16
C LEU A 24 0.71 -44.06 38.38
N CYS A 25 -0.15 -44.27 37.39
CA CYS A 25 -0.91 -45.52 37.24
C CYS A 25 -0.62 -46.09 35.85
N ALA A 26 0.02 -47.26 35.83
CA ALA A 26 0.07 -48.14 34.66
C ALA A 26 -1.24 -48.94 34.60
N ALA A 27 -1.91 -48.94 33.46
CA ALA A 27 -2.93 -49.94 33.12
C ALA A 27 -3.04 -50.07 31.59
N CYS A 28 -2.84 -51.29 31.10
CA CYS A 28 -3.03 -51.70 29.71
C CYS A 28 -4.48 -51.50 29.26
N GLY A 29 -4.68 -50.98 28.05
CA GLY A 29 -6.02 -50.84 27.46
C GLY A 29 -5.95 -50.44 25.98
N GLN A 30 -6.05 -51.43 25.12
CA GLN A 30 -6.19 -51.36 23.67
C GLN A 30 -7.53 -50.71 23.29
N GLN A 31 -7.54 -49.59 22.56
CA GLN A 31 -8.70 -49.13 21.79
C GLN A 31 -8.31 -48.36 20.52
N ASP A 32 -9.07 -48.67 19.48
CA ASP A 32 -8.98 -48.32 18.07
C ASP A 32 -8.69 -46.86 17.72
N GLY A 33 -7.99 -46.69 16.59
CA GLY A 33 -7.53 -45.39 16.12
C GLY A 33 -8.66 -44.39 15.84
N PRO A 34 -8.42 -43.08 16.07
CA PRO A 34 -9.31 -42.05 15.59
C PRO A 34 -9.09 -41.85 14.08
N ARG A 35 -10.10 -42.26 13.31
CA ARG A 35 -10.35 -41.79 11.95
C ARG A 35 -10.26 -40.26 11.97
N ALA A 36 -9.22 -39.71 11.35
CA ALA A 36 -9.03 -38.27 11.21
C ALA A 36 -10.31 -37.66 10.62
N ALA A 37 -10.97 -36.83 11.41
CA ALA A 37 -12.07 -36.00 10.92
C ALA A 37 -11.50 -35.08 9.84
N PRO A 38 -12.20 -34.89 8.69
CA PRO A 38 -11.84 -33.83 7.76
C PRO A 38 -11.94 -32.49 8.51
N PRO A 39 -10.99 -31.55 8.29
CA PRO A 39 -11.08 -30.23 8.89
C PRO A 39 -12.42 -29.58 8.51
N PRO A 40 -13.08 -28.87 9.44
CA PRO A 40 -14.31 -28.17 9.10
C PRO A 40 -14.06 -27.19 7.95
N ALA A 41 -14.97 -27.23 6.98
CA ALA A 41 -14.98 -26.34 5.83
C ALA A 41 -14.82 -24.88 6.28
N GLY A 42 -13.99 -24.15 5.53
CA GLY A 42 -13.53 -22.82 5.85
C GLY A 42 -14.65 -21.87 6.27
N HIS A 43 -14.51 -21.32 7.47
CA HIS A 43 -15.01 -19.98 7.70
C HIS A 43 -14.27 -19.05 6.72
N PRO A 44 -14.97 -18.22 5.93
CA PRO A 44 -14.32 -17.12 5.26
C PRO A 44 -13.57 -16.32 6.33
N ALA A 45 -12.28 -16.08 6.11
CA ALA A 45 -11.58 -15.09 6.92
C ALA A 45 -12.36 -13.78 6.78
N GLU A 46 -13.07 -13.40 7.85
CA GLU A 46 -13.75 -12.13 7.94
C GLU A 46 -12.65 -11.06 7.89
N GLN A 47 -12.42 -10.52 6.69
CA GLN A 47 -11.46 -9.43 6.50
C GLN A 47 -11.93 -8.26 7.38
N PRO A 48 -11.02 -7.65 8.18
CA PRO A 48 -11.40 -6.57 9.07
C PRO A 48 -12.07 -5.45 8.27
N PRO A 49 -13.20 -4.90 8.75
CA PRO A 49 -13.93 -3.86 8.04
C PRO A 49 -13.06 -2.61 7.97
N GLY A 50 -12.54 -2.31 6.78
CA GLY A 50 -11.65 -1.17 6.55
C GLY A 50 -10.53 -1.42 5.53
N GLU A 51 -10.31 -2.67 5.12
CA GLU A 51 -9.38 -2.99 4.04
C GLU A 51 -10.02 -2.66 2.69
N LEU A 52 -10.05 -1.35 2.38
CA LEU A 52 -10.33 -0.84 1.04
C LEU A 52 -9.54 -1.66 0.03
N ALA A 53 -10.22 -2.17 -0.99
CA ALA A 53 -9.61 -2.87 -2.10
C ALA A 53 -8.33 -2.14 -2.54
N GLY A 54 -7.24 -2.88 -2.68
CA GLY A 54 -5.95 -2.31 -3.07
C GLY A 54 -6.07 -1.49 -4.36
N PRO A 55 -5.08 -0.61 -4.66
CA PRO A 55 -5.08 0.09 -5.94
C PRO A 55 -5.22 -0.92 -7.09
N PRO A 56 -5.87 -0.54 -8.21
CA PRO A 56 -5.93 -1.41 -9.37
C PRO A 56 -4.51 -1.87 -9.73
N GLU A 57 -4.39 -3.15 -10.10
CA GLU A 57 -3.09 -3.76 -10.38
C GLU A 57 -2.53 -3.19 -11.68
N VAL A 58 -1.71 -2.15 -11.54
CA VAL A 58 -0.85 -1.62 -12.60
C VAL A 58 0.55 -2.19 -12.40
N PRO A 59 1.10 -2.94 -13.38
CA PRO A 59 2.46 -3.44 -13.31
C PRO A 59 3.48 -2.31 -13.21
N ALA A 60 4.50 -2.47 -12.36
CA ALA A 60 5.54 -1.45 -12.17
C ALA A 60 6.33 -1.20 -13.45
N GLU A 61 6.45 -2.21 -14.31
CA GLU A 61 7.10 -2.17 -15.61
C GLU A 61 6.38 -1.20 -16.56
N LEU A 62 5.04 -1.22 -16.55
CA LEU A 62 4.23 -0.30 -17.34
C LEU A 62 4.44 1.14 -16.88
N VAL A 63 4.46 1.38 -15.56
CA VAL A 63 4.72 2.71 -15.00
C VAL A 63 6.14 3.19 -15.36
N ALA A 64 7.14 2.31 -15.25
CA ALA A 64 8.52 2.61 -15.61
C ALA A 64 8.68 2.90 -17.11
N GLN A 65 7.98 2.17 -17.97
CA GLN A 65 7.93 2.42 -19.40
C GLN A 65 7.27 3.77 -19.70
N ALA A 66 6.09 4.02 -19.14
CA ALA A 66 5.37 5.29 -19.29
C ALA A 66 6.20 6.49 -18.85
N ARG A 67 7.04 6.36 -17.81
CA ARG A 67 7.96 7.44 -17.36
C ARG A 67 9.03 7.79 -18.39
N ARG A 68 9.49 6.84 -19.19
CA ARG A 68 10.56 7.04 -20.19
C ARG A 68 10.04 7.59 -21.52
N VAL A 69 8.74 7.48 -21.75
CA VAL A 69 8.09 7.94 -22.98
C VAL A 69 7.82 9.44 -22.90
N ARG A 70 7.96 10.13 -24.03
CA ARG A 70 7.62 11.56 -24.13
C ARG A 70 6.09 11.72 -24.00
N ALA A 71 5.67 12.76 -23.28
CA ALA A 71 4.26 13.14 -23.24
C ALA A 71 3.77 13.66 -24.60
N ASP A 72 2.61 13.20 -25.02
CA ASP A 72 1.91 13.71 -26.22
C ASP A 72 1.25 15.05 -25.87
N ARG A 73 0.61 15.13 -24.71
CA ARG A 73 -0.17 16.31 -24.27
C ARG A 73 -0.18 16.43 -22.74
N LEU A 74 -0.20 17.67 -22.24
CA LEU A 74 -0.57 17.98 -20.85
C LEU A 74 -2.10 18.01 -20.70
N VAL A 75 -2.64 17.20 -19.79
CA VAL A 75 -4.08 17.04 -19.55
C VAL A 75 -4.53 17.84 -18.33
N ALA A 76 -3.75 17.79 -17.26
CA ALA A 76 -4.01 18.58 -16.06
C ALA A 76 -2.71 18.93 -15.34
N GLU A 77 -2.75 19.99 -14.55
CA GLU A 77 -1.62 20.43 -13.73
C GLU A 77 -2.08 20.98 -12.39
N GLY A 78 -1.17 20.98 -11.43
CA GLY A 78 -1.33 21.53 -10.10
C GLY A 78 0.03 21.85 -9.51
N ARG A 79 0.05 22.44 -8.32
CA ARG A 79 1.32 22.70 -7.62
C ARG A 79 2.04 21.38 -7.36
N GLY A 80 3.18 21.16 -8.03
CA GLY A 80 3.98 19.94 -7.89
C GLY A 80 3.30 18.68 -8.43
N VAL A 81 2.25 18.80 -9.25
CA VAL A 81 1.55 17.65 -9.84
C VAL A 81 1.28 17.93 -11.31
N ARG A 82 1.56 16.96 -12.18
CA ARG A 82 1.30 17.05 -13.62
C ARG A 82 0.66 15.74 -14.10
N VAL A 83 -0.34 15.85 -14.96
CA VAL A 83 -0.99 14.71 -15.60
C VAL A 83 -0.86 14.88 -17.11
N GLU A 84 -0.25 13.89 -17.75
CA GLU A 84 0.10 13.92 -19.16
C GLU A 84 -0.48 12.69 -19.86
N GLU A 85 -0.99 12.85 -21.08
CA GLU A 85 -1.28 11.73 -21.96
C GLU A 85 0.02 11.25 -22.58
N VAL A 86 0.27 9.95 -22.50
CA VAL A 86 1.43 9.29 -23.10
C VAL A 86 0.95 8.18 -24.03
N ARG A 87 1.64 8.04 -25.16
CA ARG A 87 1.45 6.93 -26.09
C ARG A 87 2.63 5.99 -26.02
N LEU A 88 2.38 4.77 -25.56
CA LEU A 88 3.41 3.74 -25.53
C LEU A 88 3.87 3.37 -26.95
N PRO A 89 5.17 3.10 -27.13
CA PRO A 89 5.71 2.69 -28.43
C PRO A 89 5.15 1.33 -28.89
N GLN A 90 4.77 0.47 -27.94
CA GLN A 90 4.12 -0.81 -28.18
C GLN A 90 2.90 -0.91 -27.25
N PRO A 91 1.75 -1.43 -27.73
CA PRO A 91 0.60 -1.68 -26.87
C PRO A 91 0.98 -2.62 -25.71
N TYR A 92 0.49 -2.31 -24.51
CA TYR A 92 0.73 -3.10 -23.31
C TYR A 92 -0.52 -3.89 -22.91
N GLN A 93 -0.35 -5.18 -22.68
CA GLN A 93 -1.42 -6.08 -22.27
C GLN A 93 -1.50 -6.11 -20.73
N LEU A 94 -2.49 -5.43 -20.13
CA LEU A 94 -2.64 -5.40 -18.67
C LEU A 94 -2.96 -6.77 -18.08
N GLN A 95 -3.93 -7.46 -18.68
CA GLN A 95 -4.34 -8.81 -18.29
C GLN A 95 -4.73 -9.61 -19.54
N ALA A 96 -4.63 -10.94 -19.48
CA ALA A 96 -5.08 -11.80 -20.58
C ALA A 96 -6.57 -11.58 -20.85
N GLY A 97 -6.94 -11.37 -22.12
CA GLY A 97 -8.34 -11.16 -22.54
C GLY A 97 -8.86 -9.72 -22.45
N GLN A 98 -8.10 -8.78 -21.89
CA GLN A 98 -8.45 -7.35 -21.95
C GLN A 98 -7.95 -6.69 -23.25
N PRO A 99 -8.46 -5.52 -23.64
CA PRO A 99 -7.85 -4.74 -24.72
C PRO A 99 -6.44 -4.27 -24.34
N ALA A 100 -5.50 -4.32 -25.28
CA ALA A 100 -4.17 -3.76 -25.08
C ALA A 100 -4.24 -2.23 -24.94
N VAL A 101 -3.52 -1.68 -23.96
CA VAL A 101 -3.45 -0.25 -23.69
C VAL A 101 -2.25 0.34 -24.43
N GLN A 102 -2.51 1.24 -25.37
CA GLN A 102 -1.45 2.00 -26.05
C GLN A 102 -1.38 3.45 -25.58
N ARG A 103 -2.50 4.02 -25.16
CA ARG A 103 -2.58 5.38 -24.62
C ARG A 103 -3.04 5.32 -23.18
N LEU A 104 -2.38 6.09 -22.33
CA LEU A 104 -2.68 6.15 -20.91
C LEU A 104 -2.33 7.52 -20.34
N LEU A 105 -2.80 7.78 -19.14
CA LEU A 105 -2.45 8.99 -18.41
C LEU A 105 -1.32 8.67 -17.43
N ARG A 106 -0.25 9.47 -17.50
CA ARG A 106 0.84 9.48 -16.54
C ARG A 106 0.61 10.64 -15.58
N ILE A 107 0.57 10.36 -14.29
CA ILE A 107 0.64 11.37 -13.25
C ILE A 107 2.04 11.42 -12.67
N THR A 108 2.61 12.61 -12.56
CA THR A 108 3.91 12.86 -11.93
C THR A 108 3.69 13.81 -10.76
N VAL A 109 4.23 13.43 -9.59
CA VAL A 109 4.23 14.26 -8.39
C VAL A 109 5.67 14.61 -8.05
N GLU A 110 5.94 15.90 -7.94
CA GLU A 110 7.22 16.44 -7.50
C GLU A 110 7.28 16.54 -5.98
N GLY A 111 8.46 16.31 -5.42
CA GLY A 111 8.65 16.34 -3.97
C GLY A 111 10.02 15.85 -3.55
N ARG A 112 10.18 15.63 -2.25
CA ARG A 112 11.35 14.95 -1.70
C ARG A 112 10.92 13.59 -1.19
N PHE A 113 11.18 12.57 -1.98
CA PHE A 113 10.82 11.19 -1.65
C PHE A 113 11.98 10.49 -0.93
N GLN A 114 11.66 9.42 -0.22
CA GLN A 114 12.63 8.59 0.46
C GLN A 114 12.51 7.18 -0.09
N ALA A 115 13.64 6.54 -0.38
CA ALA A 115 13.64 5.13 -0.69
C ALA A 115 13.15 4.35 0.55
N ARG A 116 12.09 3.56 0.38
CA ARG A 116 11.52 2.72 1.44
C ARG A 116 11.27 1.32 0.88
N ALA A 117 11.23 0.34 1.79
CA ALA A 117 10.83 -1.02 1.45
C ALA A 117 9.33 -1.15 1.15
N LEU A 118 8.53 -0.15 1.57
CA LEU A 118 7.09 -0.13 1.36
C LEU A 118 6.73 0.54 0.04
N PRO A 119 5.73 0.02 -0.70
CA PRO A 119 5.28 0.63 -1.95
C PRO A 119 4.66 2.00 -1.68
N LEU A 120 4.91 2.95 -2.57
CA LEU A 120 4.23 4.24 -2.57
C LEU A 120 2.92 4.11 -3.35
N VAL A 121 1.79 4.37 -2.72
CA VAL A 121 0.47 4.36 -3.35
C VAL A 121 0.01 5.79 -3.54
N LEU A 122 -0.45 6.09 -4.76
CA LEU A 122 -1.03 7.38 -5.11
C LEU A 122 -2.55 7.31 -5.01
N TYR A 123 -3.14 8.42 -4.58
CA TYR A 123 -4.57 8.57 -4.36
C TYR A 123 -5.09 9.80 -5.11
N VAL A 124 -6.31 9.69 -5.62
CA VAL A 124 -7.07 10.81 -6.17
C VAL A 124 -8.40 10.87 -5.46
N ASP A 125 -8.70 11.99 -4.82
CA ASP A 125 -9.88 12.18 -3.96
C ASP A 125 -10.08 11.06 -2.93
N GLY A 126 -8.97 10.58 -2.36
CA GLY A 126 -8.95 9.52 -1.35
C GLY A 126 -9.06 8.09 -1.90
N VAL A 127 -9.28 7.92 -3.20
CA VAL A 127 -9.34 6.60 -3.86
C VAL A 127 -7.92 6.17 -4.25
N PRO A 128 -7.46 4.96 -3.89
CA PRO A 128 -6.16 4.46 -4.35
C PRO A 128 -6.21 4.20 -5.85
N VAL A 129 -5.33 4.85 -6.62
CA VAL A 129 -5.37 4.79 -8.09
C VAL A 129 -4.27 3.95 -8.70
N SER A 130 -3.10 3.91 -8.07
CA SER A 130 -1.94 3.23 -8.64
C SER A 130 -0.78 3.16 -7.64
N ARG A 131 0.11 2.20 -7.85
CA ARG A 131 1.43 2.21 -7.22
C ARG A 131 2.34 3.15 -8.01
N ALA A 132 2.97 4.08 -7.30
CA ALA A 132 3.90 5.02 -7.89
C ALA A 132 5.32 4.43 -7.89
N VAL A 133 6.09 4.81 -8.90
CA VAL A 133 7.51 4.48 -9.05
C VAL A 133 8.31 5.75 -8.83
N GLU A 134 9.23 5.72 -7.88
CA GLU A 134 10.18 6.80 -7.61
C GLU A 134 11.11 7.04 -8.82
N ALA A 135 11.42 8.31 -9.08
CA ALA A 135 12.53 8.68 -9.94
C ALA A 135 13.87 8.35 -9.25
N PRO A 136 14.95 8.05 -9.99
CA PRO A 136 16.24 7.70 -9.41
C PRO A 136 16.84 8.78 -8.49
N ASP A 137 16.52 10.05 -8.73
CA ASP A 137 16.96 11.19 -7.94
C ASP A 137 16.05 11.49 -6.73
N LEU A 138 14.97 10.72 -6.56
CA LEU A 138 13.94 10.87 -5.53
C LEU A 138 13.29 12.25 -5.49
N ARG A 139 13.32 13.01 -6.61
CA ARG A 139 12.68 14.34 -6.71
C ARG A 139 11.28 14.29 -7.28
N SER A 140 10.88 13.12 -7.80
CA SER A 140 9.56 12.90 -8.34
C SER A 140 9.16 11.44 -8.20
N VAL A 141 7.86 11.21 -8.25
CA VAL A 141 7.26 9.88 -8.40
C VAL A 141 6.32 9.92 -9.58
N SER A 142 6.16 8.80 -10.26
CA SER A 142 5.24 8.68 -11.39
C SER A 142 4.32 7.48 -11.22
N ALA A 143 3.08 7.62 -11.62
CA ALA A 143 2.08 6.56 -11.63
C ALA A 143 1.27 6.62 -12.93
N VAL A 144 0.55 5.54 -13.22
CA VAL A 144 -0.38 5.46 -14.36
C VAL A 144 -1.81 5.53 -13.83
N LEU A 145 -2.63 6.37 -14.46
CA LEU A 145 -4.07 6.44 -14.25
C LEU A 145 -4.76 5.73 -15.42
N LEU A 146 -5.50 4.66 -15.11
CA LEU A 146 -6.27 3.91 -16.10
C LEU A 146 -7.65 4.52 -16.34
N ASP A 147 -8.20 5.20 -15.34
CA ASP A 147 -9.50 5.89 -15.44
C ASP A 147 -9.29 7.41 -15.64
N PRO A 148 -9.58 7.95 -16.83
CA PRO A 148 -9.49 9.39 -17.10
C PRO A 148 -10.52 10.22 -16.32
N GLY A 149 -11.62 9.63 -15.84
CA GLY A 149 -12.64 10.31 -15.05
C GLY A 149 -12.16 10.81 -13.69
N LEU A 150 -11.00 10.31 -13.23
CA LEU A 150 -10.32 10.78 -12.03
C LEU A 150 -9.64 12.15 -12.23
N VAL A 151 -9.39 12.55 -13.47
CA VAL A 151 -8.70 13.81 -13.81
C VAL A 151 -9.72 14.90 -14.08
N ARG A 152 -10.06 15.65 -13.02
CA ARG A 152 -11.03 16.75 -13.05
C ARG A 152 -10.52 17.96 -12.28
N ASP A 153 -11.09 19.12 -12.58
CA ASP A 153 -10.81 20.34 -11.83
C ASP A 153 -11.14 20.15 -10.34
N GLY A 154 -10.21 20.51 -9.47
CA GLY A 154 -10.37 20.39 -8.02
C GLY A 154 -10.05 19.01 -7.44
N ALA A 155 -9.74 18.00 -8.26
CA ALA A 155 -9.35 16.68 -7.77
C ALA A 155 -8.07 16.77 -6.92
N ARG A 156 -8.10 16.19 -5.71
CA ARG A 156 -6.96 16.20 -4.79
C ARG A 156 -6.09 14.99 -5.02
N VAL A 157 -4.79 15.24 -5.16
CA VAL A 157 -3.78 14.20 -5.27
C VAL A 157 -3.06 14.09 -3.95
N SER A 158 -2.91 12.85 -3.48
CA SER A 158 -2.18 12.52 -2.27
C SER A 158 -1.42 11.20 -2.44
N TYR A 159 -0.49 10.92 -1.55
CA TYR A 159 0.27 9.67 -1.58
C TYR A 159 0.51 9.13 -0.17
N ARG A 160 0.79 7.83 -0.08
CA ARG A 160 1.15 7.16 1.17
C ARG A 160 2.08 5.99 0.92
N TYR A 161 3.06 5.82 1.80
CA TYR A 161 3.88 4.61 1.83
C TYR A 161 3.13 3.50 2.58
N GLY A 162 2.93 2.35 1.95
CA GLY A 162 2.23 1.21 2.53
C GLY A 162 0.71 1.41 2.72
N GLY A 163 0.10 0.47 3.45
CA GLY A 163 -1.35 0.39 3.65
C GLY A 163 -1.92 1.18 4.84
N HIS A 164 -1.06 1.71 5.73
CA HIS A 164 -1.49 2.35 6.98
C HIS A 164 -0.83 3.71 7.20
N GLY A 165 -1.48 4.58 7.97
CA GLY A 165 -0.98 5.92 8.30
C GLY A 165 -1.60 7.05 7.45
N PRO A 166 -1.21 8.31 7.73
CA PRO A 166 -1.78 9.48 7.09
C PRO A 166 -1.33 9.59 5.62
N GLN A 167 -2.24 10.06 4.77
CA GLN A 167 -1.88 10.44 3.40
C GLN A 167 -1.20 11.81 3.42
N THR A 168 -0.18 11.98 2.57
CA THR A 168 0.48 13.26 2.34
C THR A 168 -0.16 13.94 1.14
N ALA A 169 -0.62 15.18 1.30
CA ALA A 169 -1.16 15.95 0.20
C ALA A 169 -0.06 16.33 -0.81
N ALA A 170 -0.29 16.03 -2.08
CA ALA A 170 0.60 16.38 -3.18
C ALA A 170 0.16 17.69 -3.86
N GLY A 171 -1.14 17.83 -4.14
CA GLY A 171 -1.67 19.01 -4.80
C GLY A 171 -3.12 18.85 -5.23
N THR A 172 -3.60 19.82 -5.99
CA THR A 172 -4.95 19.82 -6.56
C THR A 172 -4.86 20.07 -8.05
N LEU A 173 -5.57 19.26 -8.84
CA LEU A 173 -5.54 19.31 -10.29
C LEU A 173 -6.41 20.44 -10.84
N ARG A 174 -5.93 21.02 -11.94
CA ARG A 174 -6.64 21.92 -12.85
C ARG A 174 -6.50 21.38 -14.26
N VAL A 175 -7.62 21.17 -14.94
CA VAL A 175 -7.64 20.61 -16.31
C VAL A 175 -7.19 21.68 -17.31
N VAL A 176 -6.30 21.29 -18.21
CA VAL A 176 -5.77 22.15 -19.28
C VAL A 176 -6.62 21.92 -20.53
N ARG A 177 -7.43 22.93 -20.88
CA ARG A 177 -8.31 22.90 -22.06
C ARG A 177 -7.52 23.07 -23.35
#